data_AF-A0A934CYL3-F1
#
_entry.id   AF-A0A934CYL3-F1
#
_cell.length_a   1.000
_cell.length_b   1.000
_cell.length_c   1.000
_cell.angle_alpha   90.00
_cell.angle_beta   90.00
_cell.angle_gamma   90.00
#
_symmetry.space_group_name_H-M   'P 1'
#
loop_
_entity.id
_entity.type
_entity.pdbx_description
1 polymer ?
#
loop_
_entity_poly.entity_id
_entity_poly.type
_entity_poly.pdbx_seq_one_letter_code
_entity_poly.pdbx_strand_id
1 'polypeptide(L)'
;MSQIKADLICEIIRRSQTNLLGKKETTAVKGRECDEQSVLEWIMNNAAEYRSSFMARLENYTMTQLGEILKTLTESSQDLAEILETVPAYPKKKADCCS
;
A
#
# COMPACT_ATOMS: atom_id res chain seq x y z
N MET A 1 2.27 18.21 -8.71
CA MET A 1 3.13 17.54 -7.71
C MET A 1 4.59 17.73 -8.11
N SER A 2 5.54 17.92 -7.18
CA SER A 2 6.97 17.95 -7.56
C SER A 2 7.42 16.56 -8.00
N GLN A 3 8.40 16.48 -8.90
CA GLN A 3 8.96 15.20 -9.38
C GLN A 3 9.43 14.33 -8.20
N ILE A 4 10.15 14.92 -7.25
CA ILE A 4 10.63 14.24 -6.04
C ILE A 4 9.47 13.61 -5.23
N LYS A 5 8.34 14.31 -5.09
CA LYS A 5 7.18 13.76 -4.38
C LYS A 5 6.54 12.61 -5.17
N ALA A 6 6.48 12.71 -6.50
CA ALA A 6 5.97 11.63 -7.34
C ALA A 6 6.87 10.38 -7.27
N ASP A 7 8.18 10.55 -7.30
CA ASP A 7 9.16 9.47 -7.18
C ASP A 7 9.04 8.76 -5.82
N LEU A 8 8.89 9.55 -4.73
CA LEU A 8 8.69 9.00 -3.39
C LEU A 8 7.39 8.19 -3.28
N ILE A 9 6.29 8.68 -3.84
CA ILE A 9 5.02 7.95 -3.88
C ILE A 9 5.17 6.64 -4.67
N CYS A 10 5.88 6.67 -5.79
CA CYS A 10 6.16 5.46 -6.57
C CYS A 10 6.94 4.42 -5.74
N GLU A 11 7.95 4.86 -5.01
CA GLU A 11 8.75 3.99 -4.15
C GLU A 11 7.93 3.39 -3.00
N ILE A 12 7.07 4.19 -2.36
CA ILE A 12 6.14 3.74 -1.32
C ILE A 12 5.20 2.63 -1.86
N ILE A 13 4.60 2.85 -3.03
CA ILE A 13 3.70 1.86 -3.66
C ILE A 13 4.49 0.59 -4.00
N ARG A 14 5.67 0.72 -4.60
CA ARG A 14 6.52 -0.40 -4.98
C ARG A 14 6.89 -1.25 -3.76
N ARG A 15 7.35 -0.61 -2.68
CA ARG A 15 7.73 -1.30 -1.44
C ARG A 15 6.55 -2.03 -0.80
N SER A 16 5.39 -1.38 -0.77
CA SER A 16 4.16 -1.98 -0.26
C SER A 16 3.74 -3.23 -1.04
N GLN A 17 3.81 -3.17 -2.38
CA GLN A 17 3.52 -4.31 -3.25
C GLN A 17 4.52 -5.45 -3.03
N THR A 18 5.80 -5.15 -2.82
CA THR A 18 6.81 -6.15 -2.45
C THR A 18 6.48 -6.83 -1.12
N ASN A 19 6.07 -6.07 -0.11
CA ASN A 19 5.66 -6.64 1.19
C ASN A 19 4.42 -7.54 1.05
N LEU A 20 3.42 -7.11 0.28
CA LEU A 20 2.21 -7.89 0.02
C LEU A 20 2.50 -9.20 -0.74
N LEU A 21 3.42 -9.17 -1.71
CA LEU A 21 3.89 -10.37 -2.42
C LEU A 21 4.58 -11.35 -1.48
N GLY A 22 5.51 -10.88 -0.64
CA GLY A 22 6.20 -11.73 0.34
C GLY A 22 5.25 -12.43 1.31
N LYS A 23 4.15 -11.78 1.70
CA LYS A 23 3.08 -12.43 2.51
C LYS A 23 2.35 -13.52 1.74
N LYS A 24 2.07 -13.30 0.45
CA LYS A 24 1.39 -14.28 -0.40
C LYS A 24 2.26 -15.52 -0.61
N GLU A 25 3.54 -15.34 -0.86
CA GLU A 25 4.53 -16.44 -0.95
C GLU A 25 4.57 -17.23 0.37
N THR A 26 4.69 -16.55 1.51
CA THR A 26 4.72 -17.19 2.83
C THR A 26 3.43 -18.00 3.12
N THR A 27 2.29 -17.51 2.63
CA THR A 27 0.98 -18.16 2.83
C THR A 27 0.80 -19.35 1.88
N ALA A 28 1.27 -19.25 0.64
CA ALA A 28 1.21 -20.33 -0.34
C ALA A 28 2.11 -21.53 0.04
N VAL A 29 3.31 -21.28 0.58
CA VAL A 29 4.24 -22.31 1.07
C VAL A 29 3.59 -23.21 2.16
N LYS A 30 2.55 -22.74 2.86
CA LYS A 30 1.81 -23.54 3.85
C LYS A 30 0.70 -24.42 3.26
N GLY A 31 0.37 -24.34 1.97
CA GLY A 31 -0.84 -24.97 1.41
C GLY A 31 -0.74 -25.64 0.03
N ARG A 32 0.18 -25.24 -0.84
CA ARG A 32 0.51 -25.87 -2.15
C ARG A 32 1.56 -24.99 -2.85
N GLU A 33 2.39 -25.59 -3.70
CA GLU A 33 3.38 -24.85 -4.51
C GLU A 33 2.76 -23.59 -5.12
N CYS A 34 3.31 -22.44 -4.77
CA CYS A 34 2.94 -21.16 -5.36
C CYS A 34 3.46 -21.20 -6.80
N ASP A 35 2.61 -21.58 -7.75
CA ASP A 35 2.97 -21.56 -9.17
C ASP A 35 3.32 -20.12 -9.57
N GLU A 36 4.47 -19.94 -10.22
CA GLU A 36 4.99 -18.64 -10.68
C GLU A 36 3.93 -17.90 -11.51
N GLN A 37 3.14 -18.65 -12.29
CA GLN A 37 2.01 -18.15 -13.06
C GLN A 37 0.93 -17.50 -12.18
N SER A 38 0.62 -18.08 -11.02
CA SER A 38 -0.37 -17.53 -10.07
C SER A 38 0.12 -16.27 -9.36
N VAL A 39 1.44 -16.10 -9.23
CA VAL A 39 2.06 -14.86 -8.73
C VAL A 39 2.00 -13.79 -9.81
N LEU A 40 2.38 -14.13 -11.05
CA LEU A 40 2.33 -13.23 -12.20
C LEU A 40 0.92 -12.70 -12.47
N GLU A 41 -0.08 -13.58 -12.52
CA GLU A 41 -1.48 -13.18 -12.72
C GLU A 41 -1.97 -12.25 -11.61
N TRP A 42 -1.56 -12.52 -10.37
CA TRP A 42 -1.91 -11.64 -9.25
C TRP A 42 -1.25 -10.27 -9.39
N ILE A 43 0.03 -10.20 -9.75
CA ILE A 43 0.71 -8.92 -10.02
C ILE A 43 0.00 -8.17 -11.12
N MET A 44 -0.30 -8.83 -12.25
CA MET A 44 -0.97 -8.20 -13.38
C MET A 44 -2.35 -7.64 -13.01
N ASN A 45 -3.12 -8.39 -12.23
CA ASN A 45 -4.48 -8.00 -11.86
C ASN A 45 -4.52 -6.97 -10.72
N ASN A 46 -3.58 -7.01 -9.78
CA ASN A 46 -3.65 -6.19 -8.56
C ASN A 46 -2.74 -4.96 -8.64
N ALA A 47 -1.62 -4.99 -9.37
CA ALA A 47 -0.64 -3.91 -9.32
C ALA A 47 -1.19 -2.58 -9.85
N ALA A 48 -2.00 -2.60 -10.91
CA ALA A 48 -2.58 -1.39 -11.50
C ALA A 48 -3.64 -0.77 -10.57
N GLU A 49 -4.58 -1.58 -10.05
CA GLU A 49 -5.64 -1.12 -9.15
C GLU A 49 -5.08 -0.68 -7.79
N TYR A 50 -4.13 -1.43 -7.24
CA TYR A 50 -3.43 -1.09 -6.01
C TYR A 50 -2.68 0.24 -6.16
N ARG A 51 -1.96 0.42 -7.27
CA ARG A 51 -1.28 1.69 -7.55
C ARG A 51 -2.28 2.84 -7.64
N SER A 52 -3.34 2.70 -8.42
CA SER A 52 -4.34 3.76 -8.60
C SER A 52 -5.03 4.16 -7.28
N SER A 53 -5.44 3.18 -6.48
CA SER A 53 -6.16 3.39 -5.22
C SER A 53 -5.31 4.09 -4.15
N PHE A 54 -4.03 3.73 -4.02
CA PHE A 54 -3.15 4.37 -3.05
C PHE A 54 -2.49 5.64 -3.55
N MET A 55 -2.27 5.81 -4.86
CA MET A 55 -1.65 7.01 -5.41
C MET A 55 -2.47 8.25 -5.04
N ALA A 56 -3.79 8.25 -5.30
CA ALA A 56 -4.70 9.36 -4.95
C ALA A 56 -4.69 9.68 -3.45
N ARG A 57 -4.57 8.67 -2.58
CA ARG A 57 -4.48 8.86 -1.13
C ARG A 57 -3.15 9.50 -0.73
N LEU A 58 -2.04 8.98 -1.25
CA LEU A 58 -0.68 9.41 -0.94
C LEU A 58 -0.40 10.85 -1.41
N GLU A 59 -1.07 11.33 -2.46
CA GLU A 59 -0.93 12.72 -2.92
C GLU A 59 -1.32 13.74 -1.84
N ASN A 60 -2.22 13.38 -0.92
CA ASN A 60 -2.70 14.25 0.15
C ASN A 60 -1.74 14.35 1.35
N TYR A 61 -0.70 13.51 1.41
CA TYR A 61 0.28 13.52 2.49
C TYR A 61 1.42 14.50 2.20
N THR A 62 1.98 15.07 3.27
CA THR A 62 3.20 15.89 3.20
C THR A 62 4.43 15.03 2.94
N MET A 63 5.54 15.63 2.49
CA MET A 63 6.81 14.91 2.28
C MET A 63 7.29 14.19 3.54
N THR A 64 7.13 14.81 4.71
CA THR A 64 7.50 14.22 6.00
C THR A 64 6.68 12.96 6.28
N GLN A 65 5.36 13.02 6.14
CA GLN A 65 4.48 11.88 6.35
C GLN A 65 4.75 10.75 5.35
N LEU A 66 5.05 11.08 4.08
CA LEU A 66 5.46 10.10 3.09
C LEU A 66 6.77 9.41 3.50
N GLY A 67 7.74 10.16 4.02
CA GLY A 67 8.98 9.60 4.55
C GLY A 67 8.75 8.65 5.75
N GLU A 68 7.84 9.01 6.65
CA GLU A 68 7.44 8.15 7.78
C GLU A 68 6.77 6.86 7.29
N ILE A 69 5.84 6.95 6.33
CA ILE A 69 5.20 5.79 5.72
C ILE A 69 6.24 4.86 5.07
N LEU A 70 7.18 5.41 4.31
CA LEU A 70 8.24 4.63 3.67
C LEU A 70 9.12 3.93 4.72
N LYS A 71 9.47 4.63 5.80
CA LYS A 71 10.22 4.07 6.92
C LYS A 71 9.47 2.88 7.53
N THR A 72 8.18 3.04 7.86
CA THR A 72 7.35 1.96 8.40
C THR A 72 7.26 0.76 7.44
N LEU A 73 7.07 0.99 6.13
CA LEU A 73 7.07 -0.07 5.11
C LEU A 73 8.43 -0.79 4.98
N THR A 74 9.52 -0.11 5.32
CA THR A 74 10.87 -0.67 5.21
C THR A 74 11.24 -1.47 6.45
N GLU A 75 10.86 -0.98 7.62
CA GLU A 75 11.17 -1.57 8.94
C GLU A 75 10.18 -2.67 9.34
N SER A 76 8.98 -2.68 8.76
CA SER A 76 7.97 -3.71 8.97
C SER A 76 7.74 -4.55 7.71
N SER A 77 7.10 -5.70 7.86
CA SER A 77 6.56 -6.47 6.73
C SER A 77 5.14 -6.04 6.35
N GLN A 78 4.65 -4.89 6.86
CA GLN A 78 3.29 -4.43 6.60
C GLN A 78 3.14 -3.84 5.20
N ASP A 79 1.92 -3.77 4.68
CA ASP A 79 1.61 -3.07 3.43
C ASP A 79 0.73 -1.83 3.70
N LEU A 80 0.49 -1.03 2.67
CA LEU A 80 -0.24 0.24 2.76
C LEU A 80 -1.69 0.06 3.22
N ALA A 81 -2.34 -1.07 2.93
CA ALA A 81 -3.69 -1.31 3.45
C ALA A 81 -3.62 -1.40 4.97
N GLU A 82 -2.69 -2.18 5.51
CA GLU A 82 -2.51 -2.32 6.96
C GLU A 82 -2.07 -1.02 7.62
N ILE A 83 -1.10 -0.31 7.06
CA ILE A 83 -0.59 0.94 7.64
C ILE A 83 -1.67 2.04 7.58
N LEU A 84 -2.34 2.21 6.44
CA LEU A 84 -3.29 3.31 6.27
C LEU A 84 -4.70 3.01 6.79
N GLU A 85 -5.00 1.76 7.16
CA GLU A 85 -6.21 1.43 7.93
C GLU A 85 -5.97 1.41 9.45
N THR A 86 -4.73 1.17 9.91
CA THR A 86 -4.38 1.24 11.34
C THR A 86 -4.01 2.64 11.82
N VAL A 87 -3.57 3.53 10.92
CA VAL A 87 -3.44 4.95 11.24
C VAL A 87 -4.86 5.52 11.40
N PRO A 88 -5.30 5.93 12.61
CA PRO A 88 -6.62 6.49 12.78
C PRO A 88 -6.70 7.74 11.91
N ALA A 89 -7.53 7.66 10.88
CA ALA A 89 -7.87 8.80 10.05
C ALA A 89 -8.43 9.91 10.96
N TYR A 90 -7.68 10.99 11.12
CA TYR A 90 -8.24 12.26 11.57
C TYR A 90 -9.38 12.68 10.62
N PRO A 91 -10.36 13.40 11.18
CA PRO A 91 -11.55 12.83 11.75
C PRO A 91 -12.49 12.27 10.67
N LYS A 92 -13.21 11.19 11.01
CA LYS A 92 -14.49 10.90 10.35
C LYS A 92 -15.33 12.17 10.44
N LYS A 93 -15.66 12.80 9.30
CA LYS A 93 -16.78 13.74 9.27
C LYS A 93 -17.95 12.97 9.86
N LYS A 94 -18.48 13.44 11.00
CA LYS A 94 -19.77 13.00 11.46
C LYS A 94 -20.71 13.25 10.28
N ALA A 95 -21.32 12.19 9.78
CA ALA A 95 -22.56 12.37 9.04
C ALA A 95 -23.49 13.02 10.06
N ASP A 96 -23.72 14.33 9.88
CA ASP A 96 -24.84 15.00 10.51
C ASP A 96 -26.10 14.33 9.95
N CYS A 97 -26.57 13.29 10.64
CA CYS A 97 -27.98 12.91 10.54
C CYS A 97 -28.77 14.03 11.23
N CYS A 98 -29.07 15.06 10.46
CA CYS A 98 -30.13 16.00 10.73
C CYS A 98 -31.00 16.10 9.48
N SER A 99 -32.11 15.36 9.47
CA SER A 99 -33.48 15.84 9.24
C SER A 99 -34.41 14.64 9.28
#